data_AF-A0A1H2ENK7-F1
#
_entry.id   AF-A0A1H2ENK7-F1
#
_cell.length_a   1.000
_cell.length_b   1.000
_cell.length_c   1.000
_cell.angle_alpha   90.00
_cell.angle_beta   90.00
_cell.angle_gamma   90.00
#
_symmetry.space_group_name_H-M   'P 1'
#
loop_
_entity.id
_entity.type
_entity.pdbx_description
1 polymer ?
#
loop_
_entity_poly.entity_id
_entity_poly.type
_entity_poly.pdbx_seq_one_letter_code
_entity_poly.pdbx_strand_id
1 'polypeptide(L)'
;MVLFCVSLFGYSQKILVKGVITDAKTNEPLPGVSILVKGSSTGNISAFDGTYQITVAKNKTLVFSYLGYKIKEILATTSRLNITLNEDAQKLDEIVIIGYGSTTVKDATGAVTALTAKDFNKGNITTAENLLNGKVAGLTINTGGAPGSGSTIRIRGGASLGASNDPLIVINGCWGGALRISRQFSEVLESTVYSVDNRNTSISENRPIEITSIGNNGTGYILGKWSNKTSLGTNGSANEIVDTDFPMFRLADVYLMYAEAYLRGGGGSLDIAVDFINRLRLRANNNNTITATDLDLDLILNERLVELHWEGHRRQDLIRFNKYTGGSYNWSWKGNSVSGIPLATTRSVFPIPSASLASNPNLKQNSGY
;
A
#
# COMPACT_ATOMS: atom_id res chain seq x y z
N MET A 1 -57.93 -43.55 -15.76
CA MET A 1 -57.51 -42.31 -16.45
C MET A 1 -56.03 -42.09 -16.14
N VAL A 2 -55.14 -42.52 -17.03
CA VAL A 2 -53.68 -42.41 -16.84
C VAL A 2 -53.24 -41.07 -17.43
N LEU A 3 -52.77 -40.17 -16.58
CA LEU A 3 -52.35 -38.82 -16.94
C LEU A 3 -50.92 -38.87 -17.49
N PHE A 4 -50.76 -38.74 -18.80
CA PHE A 4 -49.48 -38.75 -19.49
C PHE A 4 -48.87 -37.33 -19.44
N CYS A 5 -47.90 -37.12 -18.56
CA CYS A 5 -47.21 -35.84 -18.40
C CYS A 5 -46.07 -35.75 -19.43
N VAL A 6 -46.29 -35.03 -20.53
CA VAL A 6 -45.28 -34.79 -21.57
C VAL A 6 -44.36 -33.66 -21.12
N SER A 7 -43.10 -34.01 -20.82
CA SER A 7 -42.03 -33.06 -20.51
C SER A 7 -41.54 -32.38 -21.80
N LEU A 8 -41.96 -31.13 -22.05
CA LEU A 8 -41.44 -30.32 -23.14
C LEU A 8 -40.00 -29.87 -22.82
N PHE A 9 -39.01 -30.54 -23.40
CA PHE A 9 -37.63 -30.04 -23.42
C PHE A 9 -37.53 -28.87 -24.40
N GLY A 10 -37.52 -27.64 -23.88
CA GLY A 10 -37.26 -26.44 -24.67
C GLY A 10 -35.79 -26.36 -25.08
N TYR A 11 -35.47 -26.67 -26.33
CA TYR A 11 -34.14 -26.44 -26.90
C TYR A 11 -33.92 -24.94 -27.14
N SER A 12 -33.08 -24.31 -26.33
CA SER A 12 -32.64 -22.94 -26.57
C SER A 12 -31.55 -22.92 -27.65
N GLN A 13 -31.86 -22.40 -28.83
CA GLN A 13 -30.90 -22.29 -29.94
C GLN A 13 -29.73 -21.38 -29.54
N LYS A 14 -28.51 -21.93 -29.52
CA LYS A 14 -27.27 -21.18 -29.27
C LYS A 14 -26.77 -20.53 -30.55
N ILE A 15 -26.37 -19.27 -30.48
CA ILE A 15 -25.77 -18.49 -31.55
C ILE A 15 -24.37 -18.04 -31.14
N LEU A 16 -23.45 -17.96 -32.11
CA LEU A 16 -22.14 -17.37 -31.93
C LEU A 16 -22.22 -15.89 -32.33
N VAL A 17 -22.11 -15.00 -31.33
CA VAL A 17 -22.11 -13.55 -31.53
C VAL A 17 -20.67 -13.09 -31.66
N LYS A 18 -20.37 -12.30 -32.69
CA LYS A 18 -19.06 -11.68 -32.94
C LYS A 18 -19.20 -10.17 -33.12
N GLY A 19 -18.18 -9.42 -32.77
CA GLY A 19 -18.17 -7.99 -33.03
C GLY A 19 -16.90 -7.31 -32.56
N VAL A 20 -16.90 -5.99 -32.67
CA VAL A 20 -15.84 -5.11 -32.14
C VAL A 20 -16.45 -4.18 -31.10
N ILE A 21 -15.71 -3.93 -30.02
CA ILE A 21 -16.07 -2.99 -28.97
C ILE A 21 -15.18 -1.76 -29.08
N THR A 22 -15.79 -0.57 -29.17
CA THR A 22 -15.07 0.69 -29.35
C THR A 22 -15.49 1.75 -28.33
N ASP A 23 -14.61 2.73 -28.14
CA ASP A 23 -14.87 3.94 -27.37
C ASP A 23 -15.80 4.91 -28.14
N ALA A 24 -16.78 5.50 -27.45
CA ALA A 24 -17.75 6.41 -28.08
C ALA A 24 -17.17 7.76 -28.52
N LYS A 25 -16.06 8.20 -27.92
CA LYS A 25 -15.44 9.50 -28.12
C LYS A 25 -14.28 9.40 -29.12
N THR A 26 -13.42 8.40 -28.98
CA THR A 26 -12.22 8.24 -29.83
C THR A 26 -12.44 7.30 -31.01
N ASN A 27 -13.50 6.48 -31.01
CA ASN A 27 -13.71 5.36 -31.93
C ASN A 27 -12.58 4.32 -31.91
N GLU A 28 -11.71 4.35 -30.90
CA GLU A 28 -10.64 3.37 -30.75
C GLU A 28 -11.18 2.03 -30.23
N PRO A 29 -10.60 0.89 -30.64
CA PRO A 29 -10.96 -0.41 -30.11
C PRO A 29 -10.60 -0.52 -28.62
N LEU A 30 -11.51 -1.12 -27.84
CA LEU A 30 -11.33 -1.32 -26.40
C LEU A 30 -10.90 -2.75 -26.09
N PRO A 31 -9.63 -2.97 -25.70
CA PRO A 31 -9.16 -4.28 -25.25
C PRO A 31 -9.58 -4.56 -23.80
N GLY A 32 -9.80 -5.83 -23.46
CA GLY A 32 -10.06 -6.23 -22.07
C GLY A 32 -11.47 -5.96 -21.54
N VAL A 33 -12.44 -5.64 -22.40
CA VAL A 33 -13.85 -5.47 -22.01
C VAL A 33 -14.43 -6.83 -21.63
N SER A 34 -15.04 -6.92 -20.44
CA SER A 34 -15.74 -8.12 -19.98
C SER A 34 -17.13 -8.21 -20.63
N ILE A 35 -17.42 -9.35 -21.26
CA ILE A 35 -18.72 -9.68 -21.86
C ILE A 35 -19.33 -10.85 -21.08
N LEU A 36 -20.42 -10.63 -20.35
CA LEU A 36 -21.10 -11.66 -19.56
C LEU A 36 -22.53 -11.88 -20.04
N VAL A 37 -23.00 -13.12 -20.06
CA VAL A 37 -24.43 -13.41 -20.24
C VAL A 37 -25.15 -13.15 -18.91
N LYS A 38 -26.12 -12.24 -18.90
CA LYS A 38 -26.84 -11.83 -17.68
C LYS A 38 -27.48 -13.05 -16.98
N GLY A 39 -27.15 -13.25 -15.70
CA GLY A 39 -27.64 -14.37 -14.89
C GLY A 39 -26.92 -15.71 -15.14
N SER A 40 -25.75 -15.71 -15.79
CA SER A 40 -24.92 -16.88 -16.01
C SER A 40 -23.45 -16.58 -15.69
N SER A 41 -22.64 -17.62 -15.45
CA SER A 41 -21.17 -17.54 -15.38
C SER A 41 -20.50 -17.61 -16.75
N THR A 42 -21.27 -17.72 -17.84
CA THR A 42 -20.75 -17.73 -19.21
C THR A 42 -20.36 -16.32 -19.63
N GLY A 43 -19.07 -16.10 -19.88
CA GLY A 43 -18.55 -14.82 -20.36
C GLY A 43 -17.30 -14.99 -21.24
N ASN A 44 -16.84 -13.89 -21.81
CA ASN A 44 -15.57 -13.78 -22.54
C ASN A 44 -15.02 -12.35 -22.40
N ILE A 45 -13.82 -12.10 -22.93
CA ILE A 45 -13.13 -10.81 -22.87
C ILE A 45 -12.76 -10.38 -24.30
N SER A 46 -12.76 -9.07 -24.60
CA SER A 46 -12.28 -8.56 -25.90
C SER A 46 -10.76 -8.66 -26.06
N ALA A 47 -10.32 -8.94 -27.27
CA ALA A 47 -8.91 -9.00 -27.65
C ALA A 47 -8.29 -7.60 -27.81
N PHE A 48 -6.99 -7.55 -28.12
CA PHE A 48 -6.23 -6.30 -28.26
C PHE A 48 -6.81 -5.33 -29.31
N ASP A 49 -7.40 -5.87 -30.37
CA ASP A 49 -8.05 -5.12 -31.45
C ASP A 49 -9.54 -4.83 -31.17
N GLY A 50 -10.00 -5.02 -29.94
CA GLY A 50 -11.38 -4.82 -29.51
C GLY A 50 -12.36 -5.90 -30.02
N THR A 51 -11.89 -6.92 -30.74
CA THR A 51 -12.75 -8.00 -31.23
C THR A 51 -13.19 -8.92 -30.09
N TYR A 52 -14.40 -9.47 -30.18
CA TYR A 52 -14.90 -10.45 -29.23
C TYR A 52 -15.75 -11.52 -29.93
N GLN A 53 -15.85 -12.68 -29.29
CA GLN A 53 -16.78 -13.73 -29.70
C GLN A 53 -17.38 -14.43 -28.47
N ILE A 54 -18.69 -14.65 -28.46
CA ILE A 54 -19.36 -15.36 -27.36
C ILE A 54 -20.48 -16.25 -27.89
N THR A 55 -20.55 -17.49 -27.40
CA THR A 55 -21.65 -18.40 -27.72
C THR A 55 -22.73 -18.28 -26.67
N VAL A 56 -23.92 -17.85 -27.07
CA VAL A 56 -25.05 -17.59 -26.15
C VAL A 56 -26.36 -18.08 -26.75
N ALA A 57 -27.30 -18.48 -25.91
CA ALA A 57 -28.69 -18.70 -26.34
C ALA A 57 -29.28 -17.42 -26.98
N LYS A 58 -30.04 -17.59 -28.05
CA LYS A 58 -30.74 -16.47 -28.71
C LYS A 58 -31.66 -15.74 -27.71
N ASN A 59 -31.73 -14.42 -27.81
CA ASN A 59 -32.52 -13.55 -26.93
C ASN A 59 -32.08 -13.55 -25.45
N LYS A 60 -30.79 -13.83 -25.17
CA LYS A 60 -30.20 -13.53 -23.86
C LYS A 60 -29.52 -12.18 -23.88
N THR A 61 -29.55 -11.49 -22.73
CA THR A 61 -28.88 -10.21 -22.56
C THR A 61 -27.39 -10.41 -22.31
N LEU A 62 -26.57 -9.75 -23.09
CA LEU A 62 -25.14 -9.60 -22.89
C LEU A 62 -24.89 -8.30 -22.14
N VAL A 63 -24.04 -8.38 -21.12
CA VAL A 63 -23.60 -7.28 -20.27
C VAL A 63 -22.15 -6.99 -20.61
N PHE A 64 -21.89 -5.78 -21.07
CA PHE A 64 -20.55 -5.30 -21.40
C PHE A 64 -20.11 -4.36 -20.27
N SER A 65 -18.99 -4.69 -19.64
CA SER A 65 -18.42 -3.91 -18.52
C SER A 65 -16.94 -3.69 -18.72
N TYR A 66 -16.50 -2.44 -18.56
CA TYR A 66 -15.10 -2.04 -18.62
C TYR A 66 -14.87 -0.92 -17.61
N LEU A 67 -13.70 -0.90 -16.97
CA LEU A 67 -13.43 0.04 -15.89
C LEU A 67 -13.43 1.47 -16.43
N GLY A 68 -14.20 2.36 -15.78
CA GLY A 68 -14.38 3.75 -16.23
C GLY A 68 -15.48 3.96 -17.29
N TYR A 69 -16.23 2.91 -17.66
CA TYR A 69 -17.30 2.97 -18.67
C TYR A 69 -18.66 2.56 -18.10
N LYS A 70 -19.73 3.11 -18.68
CA LYS A 70 -21.10 2.73 -18.35
C LYS A 70 -21.36 1.30 -18.79
N ILE A 71 -21.90 0.50 -17.88
CA ILE A 71 -22.35 -0.86 -18.19
C ILE A 71 -23.40 -0.77 -19.30
N LYS A 72 -23.17 -1.52 -20.39
CA LYS A 72 -24.09 -1.58 -21.53
C LYS A 72 -24.70 -2.96 -21.63
N GLU A 73 -26.02 -3.01 -21.60
CA GLU A 73 -26.79 -4.24 -21.77
C GLU A 73 -27.43 -4.26 -23.16
N ILE A 74 -27.32 -5.40 -23.85
CA ILE A 74 -27.91 -5.57 -25.18
C ILE A 74 -28.35 -7.00 -25.41
N LEU A 75 -29.43 -7.18 -26.17
CA LEU A 75 -29.98 -8.49 -26.47
C LEU A 75 -29.20 -9.15 -27.61
N ALA A 76 -28.77 -10.40 -27.41
CA ALA A 76 -28.14 -11.20 -28.46
C ALA A 76 -29.19 -11.74 -29.44
N THR A 77 -29.52 -10.93 -30.45
CA THR A 77 -30.49 -11.28 -31.52
C THR A 77 -29.81 -11.70 -32.82
N THR A 78 -28.62 -11.18 -33.10
CA THR A 78 -27.85 -11.37 -34.34
C THR A 78 -26.48 -11.99 -34.08
N SER A 79 -25.87 -12.56 -35.12
CA SER A 79 -24.52 -13.14 -35.08
C SER A 79 -23.40 -12.10 -35.17
N ARG A 80 -23.71 -10.88 -35.62
CA ARG A 80 -22.80 -9.72 -35.60
C ARG A 80 -23.37 -8.59 -34.78
N LEU A 81 -22.59 -8.09 -33.83
CA LEU A 81 -23.01 -7.04 -32.91
C LEU A 81 -21.81 -6.17 -32.49
N ASN A 82 -21.69 -4.99 -33.09
CA ASN A 82 -20.67 -4.01 -32.69
C ASN A 82 -21.20 -3.16 -31.54
N ILE A 83 -20.35 -2.88 -30.56
CA ILE A 83 -20.74 -2.19 -29.33
C ILE A 83 -19.86 -0.98 -29.14
N THR A 84 -20.50 0.14 -28.83
CA THR A 84 -19.79 1.35 -28.42
C THR A 84 -20.07 1.60 -26.94
N LEU A 85 -19.02 1.78 -26.14
CA LEU A 85 -19.13 2.09 -24.71
C LEU A 85 -18.89 3.59 -24.47
N ASN A 86 -19.67 4.15 -23.55
CA ASN A 86 -19.54 5.53 -23.12
C ASN A 86 -18.80 5.59 -21.78
N GLU A 87 -17.84 6.49 -21.64
CA GLU A 87 -17.19 6.75 -20.35
C GLU A 87 -18.23 7.13 -19.28
N ASP A 88 -18.04 6.62 -18.06
CA ASP A 88 -18.87 6.95 -16.91
C ASP A 88 -18.16 7.96 -16.02
N ALA A 89 -18.30 9.25 -16.35
CA ALA A 89 -17.71 10.34 -15.57
C ALA A 89 -18.35 10.55 -14.18
N GLN A 90 -19.36 9.74 -13.79
CA GLN A 90 -20.18 9.97 -12.58
C GLN A 90 -20.38 8.75 -11.68
N LYS A 91 -19.57 7.69 -11.78
CA LYS A 91 -19.80 6.48 -10.96
C LYS A 91 -18.52 5.88 -10.37
N LEU A 92 -18.14 6.41 -9.21
CA LEU A 92 -17.34 5.75 -8.18
C LEU A 92 -18.28 5.38 -7.01
N ASP A 93 -19.28 4.54 -7.27
CA ASP A 93 -19.96 3.80 -6.22
C ASP A 93 -19.46 2.36 -6.27
N GLU A 94 -18.27 2.15 -5.74
CA GLU A 94 -17.79 0.81 -5.41
C GLU A 94 -18.37 0.44 -4.05
N ILE A 95 -19.20 -0.61 -4.02
CA ILE A 95 -19.71 -1.18 -2.79
C ILE A 95 -18.51 -1.75 -2.03
N VAL A 96 -18.03 -1.00 -1.04
CA VAL A 96 -17.15 -1.53 0.01
C VAL A 96 -18.05 -2.12 1.08
N ILE A 97 -18.09 -3.45 1.18
CA ILE A 97 -18.60 -4.12 2.37
C ILE A 97 -17.55 -3.89 3.47
N ILE A 98 -17.75 -2.82 4.24
CA ILE A 98 -16.95 -2.52 5.43
C ILE A 98 -17.48 -3.39 6.57
N GLY A 99 -16.90 -4.58 6.72
CA GLY A 99 -17.03 -5.37 7.93
C GLY A 99 -16.30 -4.68 9.08
N TYR A 100 -17.09 -4.17 10.02
CA TYR A 100 -16.72 -3.47 11.27
C TYR A 100 -16.34 -1.98 11.16
N GLY A 101 -17.36 -1.13 11.30
CA GLY A 101 -17.29 0.07 12.14
C GLY A 101 -17.28 1.40 11.41
N SER A 102 -18.45 1.96 11.12
CA SER A 102 -18.58 3.41 11.05
C SER A 102 -18.33 3.98 12.45
N THR A 103 -17.16 4.56 12.71
CA THR A 103 -16.95 5.39 13.90
C THR A 103 -17.26 6.84 13.56
N THR A 104 -18.33 7.36 14.17
CA THR A 104 -18.59 8.79 14.26
C THR A 104 -17.54 9.46 15.17
N VAL A 105 -17.24 10.72 14.89
CA VAL A 105 -16.41 11.61 15.70
C VAL A 105 -17.00 11.73 17.11
N LYS A 106 -16.53 10.91 18.06
CA LYS A 106 -16.91 11.03 19.48
C LYS A 106 -15.76 10.89 20.49
N ASP A 107 -14.54 10.52 20.09
CA ASP A 107 -13.44 10.31 21.05
C ASP A 107 -12.52 11.51 21.25
N ALA A 108 -13.04 12.74 21.14
CA ALA A 108 -12.37 13.94 21.64
C ALA A 108 -13.11 14.47 22.88
N THR A 109 -13.13 13.71 23.96
CA THR A 109 -13.61 14.20 25.28
C THR A 109 -12.60 15.14 25.96
N GLY A 110 -11.44 15.40 25.33
CA GLY A 110 -10.45 16.36 25.79
C GLY A 110 -10.64 17.74 25.17
N ALA A 111 -10.44 18.80 25.97
CA ALA A 111 -10.38 20.16 25.46
C ALA A 111 -9.20 20.31 24.49
N VAL A 112 -9.50 20.60 23.23
CA VAL A 112 -8.51 20.92 22.18
C VAL A 112 -8.60 22.42 21.89
N THR A 113 -7.44 23.09 21.85
CA THR A 113 -7.35 24.52 21.49
C THR A 113 -6.46 24.65 20.27
N ALA A 114 -7.04 25.13 19.16
CA ALA A 114 -6.31 25.45 17.94
C ALA A 114 -5.97 26.94 17.92
N LEU A 115 -4.73 27.29 17.54
CA LEU A 115 -4.27 28.66 17.38
C LEU A 115 -3.80 28.90 15.96
N THR A 116 -4.14 30.06 15.42
CA THR A 116 -3.71 30.52 14.10
C THR A 116 -2.76 31.70 14.24
N ALA A 117 -2.07 32.07 13.15
CA ALA A 117 -1.15 33.22 13.14
C ALA A 117 -1.82 34.55 13.56
N LYS A 118 -3.16 34.65 13.48
CA LYS A 118 -3.93 35.81 13.91
C LYS A 118 -4.01 35.94 15.43
N ASP A 119 -3.88 34.82 16.15
CA ASP A 119 -4.03 34.74 17.60
C ASP A 119 -2.72 35.05 18.34
N PHE A 120 -1.59 35.05 17.63
CA PHE A 120 -0.28 35.30 18.21
C PHE A 120 -0.07 36.76 18.62
N ASN A 121 0.69 36.95 19.70
CA ASN A 121 1.05 38.28 20.17
C ASN A 121 1.97 38.96 19.15
N LYS A 122 1.60 40.17 18.73
CA LYS A 122 2.41 41.01 17.85
C LYS A 122 3.37 41.83 18.70
N GLY A 123 4.68 41.72 18.46
CA GLY A 123 5.70 42.44 19.21
C GLY A 123 7.07 41.78 19.08
N ASN A 124 8.01 42.21 19.94
CA ASN A 124 9.37 41.64 20.00
C ASN A 124 9.33 40.28 20.70
N ILE A 125 8.97 39.24 19.96
CA ILE A 125 8.92 37.86 20.43
C ILE A 125 10.21 37.16 20.01
N THR A 126 11.00 36.72 20.99
CA THR A 126 12.34 36.16 20.77
C THR A 126 12.37 34.65 20.56
N THR A 127 11.31 33.93 20.93
CA THR A 127 11.20 32.46 20.75
C THR A 127 9.78 32.07 20.34
N ALA A 128 9.65 30.95 19.62
CA ALA A 128 8.35 30.49 19.13
C ALA A 128 7.40 30.12 20.28
N GLU A 129 7.93 29.59 21.40
CA GLU A 129 7.11 29.23 22.56
C GLU A 129 6.39 30.45 23.16
N ASN A 130 7.03 31.63 23.17
CA ASN A 130 6.44 32.86 23.70
C ASN A 130 5.19 33.33 22.93
N LEU A 131 5.00 32.89 21.68
CA LEU A 131 3.79 33.19 20.89
C LEU A 131 2.54 32.50 21.44
N LEU A 132 2.72 31.37 22.14
CA LEU A 132 1.64 30.53 22.65
C LEU A 132 1.23 30.91 24.09
N ASN A 133 2.03 31.76 24.76
CA ASN A 133 1.81 32.14 26.14
C ASN A 133 0.50 32.94 26.30
N GLY A 134 -0.36 32.48 27.23
CA GLY A 134 -1.69 33.07 27.48
C GLY A 134 -2.74 32.81 26.39
N LYS A 135 -2.43 31.98 25.38
CA LYS A 135 -3.35 31.65 24.28
C LYS A 135 -4.08 30.33 24.47
N VAL A 136 -3.53 29.44 25.29
CA VAL A 136 -4.12 28.14 25.63
C VAL A 136 -4.36 28.07 27.14
N ALA A 137 -5.57 27.70 27.55
CA ALA A 137 -5.89 27.55 28.96
C ALA A 137 -5.08 26.41 29.60
N GLY A 138 -4.44 26.70 30.74
CA GLY A 138 -3.61 25.71 31.44
C GLY A 138 -2.23 25.47 30.82
N LEU A 139 -1.82 26.25 29.81
CA LEU A 139 -0.45 26.29 29.31
C LEU A 139 0.34 27.38 30.04
N THR A 140 1.46 27.03 30.65
CA THR A 140 2.40 27.97 31.28
C THR A 140 3.76 27.80 30.65
N ILE A 141 4.37 28.92 30.24
CA ILE A 141 5.68 28.94 29.61
C ILE A 141 6.54 29.90 30.44
N ASN A 142 7.61 29.37 31.04
CA ASN A 142 8.59 30.19 31.75
C ASN A 142 9.87 30.25 30.92
N THR A 143 10.26 31.47 30.57
CA THR A 143 11.41 31.75 29.69
C THR A 143 12.52 32.37 30.54
N GLY A 144 13.75 31.89 30.37
CA GLY A 144 14.91 32.50 31.03
C GLY A 144 15.22 33.88 30.44
N GLY A 145 15.73 34.81 31.26
CA GLY A 145 16.06 36.17 30.83
C GLY A 145 17.33 36.31 29.98
N ALA A 146 18.04 35.21 29.70
CA ALA A 146 19.27 35.21 28.90
C ALA A 146 18.97 34.81 27.44
N PRO A 147 19.53 35.52 26.44
CA PRO A 147 19.47 35.09 25.04
C PRO A 147 20.02 33.66 24.89
N GLY A 148 19.23 32.76 24.28
CA GLY A 148 19.60 31.35 24.10
C GLY A 148 19.28 30.42 25.27
N SER A 149 18.74 30.93 26.38
CA SER A 149 18.20 30.08 27.44
C SER A 149 16.89 29.41 27.00
N GLY A 150 16.75 28.12 27.30
CA GLY A 150 15.56 27.34 26.95
C GLY A 150 14.32 27.77 27.75
N SER A 151 13.15 27.53 27.17
CA SER A 151 11.85 27.78 27.82
C SER A 151 11.31 26.48 28.42
N THR A 152 10.83 26.51 29.67
CA THR A 152 10.10 25.38 30.25
C THR A 152 8.62 25.53 29.93
N ILE A 153 8.05 24.56 29.21
CA ILE A 153 6.63 24.53 28.86
C ILE A 153 5.91 23.57 29.81
N ARG A 154 4.75 23.96 30.33
CA ARG A 154 3.92 23.13 31.20
C ARG A 154 2.46 23.16 30.78
N ILE A 155 1.82 21.99 30.71
CA ILE A 155 0.39 21.86 30.43
C ILE A 155 -0.29 21.26 31.66
N ARG A 156 -1.19 22.01 32.30
CA ARG A 156 -2.00 21.62 33.46
C ARG A 156 -1.19 21.19 34.70
N GLY A 157 -0.24 22.03 35.13
CA GLY A 157 0.53 21.81 36.37
C GLY A 157 1.54 20.65 36.29
N GLY A 158 2.32 20.43 37.35
CA GLY A 158 3.23 19.28 37.43
C GLY A 158 2.49 18.01 37.85
N ALA A 159 2.51 16.99 37.01
CA ALA A 159 1.86 15.70 37.26
C ALA A 159 2.77 14.69 37.98
N SER A 160 4.07 14.98 38.11
CA SER A 160 5.05 14.10 38.76
C SER A 160 6.09 14.88 39.56
N LEU A 161 6.45 14.34 40.73
CA LEU A 161 7.50 14.84 41.61
C LEU A 161 8.89 14.26 41.26
N GLY A 162 8.98 13.27 40.36
CA GLY A 162 10.22 12.56 40.04
C GLY A 162 10.46 12.25 38.55
N ALA A 163 9.52 12.59 37.65
CA ALA A 163 9.66 12.41 36.21
C ALA A 163 9.63 13.77 35.48
N SER A 164 10.12 13.81 34.23
CA SER A 164 9.96 15.00 33.39
C SER A 164 8.47 15.29 33.19
N ASN A 165 8.12 16.56 33.28
CA ASN A 165 6.78 17.09 33.11
C ASN A 165 6.67 17.98 31.87
N ASP A 166 7.66 17.90 30.97
CA ASP A 166 7.64 18.64 29.72
C ASP A 166 6.63 17.99 28.76
N PRO A 167 5.83 18.79 28.03
CA PRO A 167 4.87 18.26 27.08
C PRO A 167 5.58 17.63 25.88
N LEU A 168 4.94 16.63 25.29
CA LEU A 168 5.36 16.11 23.99
C LEU A 168 5.07 17.17 22.92
N ILE A 169 6.12 17.68 22.28
CA ILE A 169 6.02 18.65 21.19
C ILE A 169 6.16 17.87 19.88
N VAL A 170 5.11 17.91 19.04
CA VAL A 170 5.11 17.31 17.71
C VAL A 170 5.04 18.44 16.68
N ILE A 171 6.02 18.50 15.79
CA ILE A 171 6.06 19.48 14.68
C ILE A 171 5.88 18.68 13.39
N ASN A 172 4.87 19.04 12.59
CA ASN A 172 4.46 18.34 11.35
C ASN A 172 3.98 16.89 11.57
N GLY A 173 2.92 16.72 12.36
CA GLY A 173 2.29 15.41 12.57
C GLY A 173 1.33 15.07 11.45
N CYS A 174 1.78 14.30 10.45
CA CYS A 174 0.97 13.50 9.54
C CYS A 174 1.79 12.28 9.07
N TRP A 175 1.20 11.39 8.26
CA TRP A 175 1.86 10.22 7.63
C TRP A 175 3.05 10.68 6.74
N GLY A 176 4.17 10.90 7.42
CA GLY A 176 5.37 11.59 6.94
C GLY A 176 6.45 11.57 8.02
N GLY A 177 6.63 10.41 8.65
CA GLY A 177 7.60 10.17 9.70
C GLY A 177 8.71 9.24 9.23
N ALA A 178 9.93 9.51 9.67
CA ALA A 178 11.06 8.63 9.41
C ALA A 178 11.00 7.43 10.37
N LEU A 179 10.89 6.21 9.83
CA LEU A 179 10.79 4.99 10.61
C LEU A 179 12.16 4.35 10.79
N ARG A 180 12.46 3.90 12.01
CA ARG A 180 13.72 3.24 12.31
C ARG A 180 13.82 1.89 11.58
N ILE A 181 14.91 1.67 10.87
CA ILE A 181 15.21 0.46 10.10
C ILE A 181 16.28 -0.38 10.80
N SER A 182 16.25 -1.70 10.60
CA SER A 182 17.27 -2.60 11.15
C SER A 182 18.62 -2.39 10.46
N ARG A 183 19.72 -2.76 11.14
CA ARG A 183 21.06 -2.68 10.55
C ARG A 183 21.12 -3.33 9.17
N GLN A 184 20.60 -4.56 9.02
CA GLN A 184 20.68 -5.31 7.77
C GLN A 184 19.92 -4.62 6.63
N PHE A 185 18.90 -3.83 6.95
CA PHE A 185 18.24 -2.98 5.97
C PHE A 185 19.15 -1.81 5.60
N SER A 186 19.68 -1.10 6.59
CA SER A 186 20.58 0.04 6.38
C SER A 186 21.80 -0.34 5.55
N GLU A 187 22.42 -1.50 5.80
CA GLU A 187 23.56 -2.00 5.03
C GLU A 187 23.24 -2.19 3.54
N VAL A 188 22.00 -2.58 3.20
CA VAL A 188 21.58 -2.67 1.79
C VAL A 188 21.50 -1.27 1.19
N LEU A 189 20.84 -0.32 1.86
CA LEU A 189 20.70 1.06 1.36
C LEU A 189 22.04 1.79 1.20
N GLU A 190 22.95 1.59 2.15
CA GLU A 190 24.27 2.23 2.15
C GLU A 190 25.30 1.50 1.28
N SER A 191 24.92 0.38 0.65
CA SER A 191 25.80 -0.28 -0.30
C SER A 191 26.10 0.63 -1.49
N THR A 192 27.25 0.40 -2.15
CA THR A 192 27.68 1.17 -3.32
C THR A 192 26.68 1.18 -4.47
N VAL A 193 25.76 0.21 -4.49
CA VAL A 193 24.70 0.10 -5.50
C VAL A 193 23.55 1.07 -5.22
N TYR A 194 23.16 1.25 -3.96
CA TYR A 194 21.93 1.97 -3.58
C TYR A 194 22.19 3.32 -2.86
N SER A 195 23.44 3.64 -2.52
CA SER A 195 23.80 4.88 -1.84
C SER A 195 23.49 6.15 -2.66
N VAL A 196 23.37 6.02 -3.99
CA VAL A 196 23.03 7.11 -4.93
C VAL A 196 21.59 7.03 -5.44
N ASP A 197 20.81 6.07 -4.94
CA ASP A 197 19.47 5.78 -5.41
C ASP A 197 18.45 6.75 -4.78
N ASN A 198 17.58 7.37 -5.58
CA ASN A 198 16.55 8.29 -5.06
C ASN A 198 15.53 7.59 -4.14
N ARG A 199 15.43 6.25 -4.18
CA ARG A 199 14.62 5.46 -3.24
C ARG A 199 15.29 5.33 -1.88
N ASN A 200 16.61 5.55 -1.78
CA ASN A 200 17.31 5.63 -0.50
C ASN A 200 17.07 7.00 0.13
N THR A 201 16.07 7.05 1.01
CA THR A 201 15.76 8.21 1.84
C THR A 201 16.16 7.99 3.29
N SER A 202 17.20 7.18 3.51
CA SER A 202 17.72 6.94 4.85
C SER A 202 18.44 8.17 5.41
N ILE A 203 18.33 8.33 6.72
CA ILE A 203 18.90 9.42 7.49
C ILE A 203 19.75 8.78 8.59
N SER A 204 21.07 8.90 8.42
CA SER A 204 22.09 8.32 9.29
C SER A 204 22.59 9.33 10.33
N GLU A 205 22.95 10.56 9.93
CA GLU A 205 23.46 11.64 10.80
C GLU A 205 24.34 11.11 11.96
N ASN A 206 24.07 11.51 13.21
CA ASN A 206 24.79 11.06 14.40
C ASN A 206 24.22 9.77 15.02
N ARG A 207 23.43 9.00 14.26
CA ARG A 207 22.72 7.81 14.76
C ARG A 207 23.59 6.58 14.49
N PRO A 208 23.98 5.78 15.50
CA PRO A 208 24.65 4.51 15.24
C PRO A 208 23.75 3.58 14.42
N ILE A 209 24.32 2.84 13.46
CA ILE A 209 23.56 1.90 12.62
C ILE A 209 22.91 0.76 13.44
N GLU A 210 23.55 0.37 14.54
CA GLU A 210 23.08 -0.70 15.43
C GLU A 210 21.99 -0.21 16.38
N ILE A 211 20.92 -0.98 16.52
CA ILE A 211 19.87 -0.74 17.51
C ILE A 211 20.19 -1.59 18.74
N THR A 212 20.94 -1.02 19.69
CA THR A 212 21.32 -1.74 20.91
C THR A 212 20.15 -1.91 21.89
N SER A 213 19.19 -0.98 21.87
CA SER A 213 17.99 -1.01 22.70
C SER A 213 16.81 -0.39 21.97
N ILE A 214 15.65 -1.07 21.99
CA ILE A 214 14.42 -0.58 21.36
C ILE A 214 13.99 0.78 21.96
N GLY A 215 14.18 0.98 23.27
CA GLY A 215 13.81 2.22 23.95
C GLY A 215 14.72 3.42 23.64
N ASN A 216 15.90 3.19 23.06
CA ASN A 216 16.80 4.27 22.67
C ASN A 216 16.52 4.73 21.23
N ASN A 217 15.74 5.81 21.11
CA ASN A 217 15.36 6.40 19.83
C ASN A 217 16.51 7.11 19.09
N GLY A 218 17.69 7.26 19.70
CA GLY A 218 18.89 7.83 19.06
C GLY A 218 19.70 6.83 18.22
N THR A 219 19.34 5.54 18.27
CA THR A 219 20.04 4.46 17.55
C THR A 219 19.23 3.93 16.37
N GLY A 220 19.90 3.30 15.41
CA GLY A 220 19.35 2.83 14.14
C GLY A 220 19.05 3.98 13.18
N TYR A 221 19.33 3.79 11.90
CA TYR A 221 18.96 4.77 10.88
C TYR A 221 17.44 4.86 10.76
N ILE A 222 16.96 5.99 10.29
CA ILE A 222 15.54 6.22 10.02
C ILE A 222 15.35 6.43 8.54
N LEU A 223 14.17 6.11 8.01
CA LEU A 223 13.87 6.25 6.59
C LEU A 223 12.50 6.91 6.40
N GLY A 224 12.45 7.96 5.58
CA GLY A 224 11.22 8.67 5.23
C GLY A 224 10.77 8.36 3.80
N LYS A 225 9.67 7.61 3.63
CA LYS A 225 9.13 7.26 2.29
C LYS A 225 7.87 8.05 1.96
N TRP A 226 6.91 8.00 2.87
CA TRP A 226 5.60 8.61 2.68
C TRP A 226 5.67 10.09 3.02
N SER A 227 4.90 10.90 2.29
CA SER A 227 4.73 12.31 2.58
C SER A 227 3.31 12.73 2.26
N ASN A 228 2.78 13.68 3.03
CA ASN A 228 1.50 14.35 2.74
C ASN A 228 1.78 15.67 1.99
N LYS A 229 2.49 15.57 0.88
CA LYS A 229 2.77 16.67 -0.02
C LYS A 229 2.50 16.22 -1.46
N THR A 230 1.93 17.12 -2.25
CA THR A 230 1.79 16.89 -3.69
C THR A 230 3.17 16.91 -4.35
N SER A 231 3.24 16.43 -5.59
CA SER A 231 4.46 16.49 -6.40
C SER A 231 4.97 17.91 -6.66
N LEU A 232 4.11 18.93 -6.52
CA LEU A 232 4.46 20.34 -6.62
C LEU A 232 4.90 20.95 -5.28
N GLY A 233 4.98 20.14 -4.22
CA GLY A 233 5.41 20.55 -2.89
C GLY A 233 4.31 21.18 -2.02
N THR A 234 3.07 21.23 -2.49
CA THR A 234 1.93 21.72 -1.71
C THR A 234 1.59 20.72 -0.61
N ASN A 235 1.37 21.19 0.62
CA ASN A 235 0.91 20.32 1.71
C ASN A 235 -0.49 19.76 1.43
N GLY A 236 -0.78 18.59 1.99
CA GLY A 236 -2.13 18.02 1.98
C GLY A 236 -3.16 18.89 2.71
N SER A 237 -4.43 18.56 2.50
CA SER A 237 -5.60 19.31 2.94
C SER A 237 -5.71 19.46 4.47
N ALA A 238 -5.21 18.48 5.20
CA ALA A 238 -5.16 18.45 6.66
C ALA A 238 -3.78 18.01 7.16
N ASN A 239 -3.49 18.36 8.41
CA ASN A 239 -2.28 17.88 9.08
C ASN A 239 -2.52 16.49 9.66
N GLU A 240 -3.69 16.20 10.23
CA GLU A 240 -3.89 14.96 10.98
C GLU A 240 -4.27 13.76 10.07
N ILE A 241 -4.87 14.04 8.92
CA ILE A 241 -5.29 13.05 7.92
C ILE A 241 -4.54 13.35 6.63
N VAL A 242 -3.97 12.31 6.02
CA VAL A 242 -3.21 12.45 4.77
C VAL A 242 -4.08 12.25 3.56
N ASP A 243 -3.78 13.03 2.52
CA ASP A 243 -4.42 12.90 1.20
C ASP A 243 -3.73 11.81 0.36
N THR A 244 -2.58 11.31 0.82
CA THR A 244 -1.74 10.36 0.08
C THR A 244 -2.43 9.01 -0.04
N ASP A 245 -2.75 8.62 -1.28
CA ASP A 245 -3.24 7.28 -1.60
C ASP A 245 -2.19 6.21 -1.27
N PHE A 246 -2.66 5.04 -0.81
CA PHE A 246 -1.82 3.86 -0.65
C PHE A 246 -1.83 3.03 -1.95
N PRO A 247 -0.70 2.93 -2.66
CA PRO A 247 -0.60 2.21 -3.92
C PRO A 247 -0.57 0.69 -3.66
N MET A 248 -1.75 0.09 -3.54
CA MET A 248 -1.89 -1.36 -3.34
C MET A 248 -1.23 -2.20 -4.44
N PHE A 249 -1.21 -1.69 -5.67
CA PHE A 249 -0.60 -2.35 -6.82
C PHE A 249 0.23 -1.36 -7.61
N ARG A 250 1.45 -1.76 -7.99
CA ARG A 250 2.35 -0.98 -8.83
C ARG A 250 3.01 -1.85 -9.87
N LEU A 251 3.24 -1.28 -11.05
CA LEU A 251 3.95 -1.93 -12.14
C LEU A 251 5.36 -2.41 -11.75
N ALA A 252 6.00 -1.70 -10.81
CA ALA A 252 7.32 -2.07 -10.30
C ALA A 252 7.33 -3.45 -9.60
N ASP A 253 6.27 -3.81 -8.88
CA ASP A 253 6.16 -5.14 -8.28
C ASP A 253 6.03 -6.22 -9.38
N VAL A 254 5.28 -5.93 -10.45
CA VAL A 254 5.14 -6.85 -11.60
C VAL A 254 6.48 -7.11 -12.29
N TYR A 255 7.28 -6.06 -12.48
CA TYR A 255 8.65 -6.18 -13.02
C TYR A 255 9.53 -7.08 -12.17
N LEU A 256 9.52 -6.89 -10.84
CA LEU A 256 10.29 -7.70 -9.90
C LEU A 256 9.77 -9.16 -9.86
N MET A 257 8.46 -9.35 -9.92
CA MET A 257 7.84 -10.68 -9.99
C MET A 257 8.22 -11.42 -11.26
N TYR A 258 8.28 -10.75 -12.41
CA TYR A 258 8.72 -11.36 -13.67
C TYR A 258 10.15 -11.87 -13.57
N ALA A 259 11.07 -11.03 -13.09
CA ALA A 259 12.47 -11.40 -12.94
C ALA A 259 12.67 -12.55 -11.92
N GLU A 260 11.93 -12.52 -10.80
CA GLU A 260 11.92 -13.63 -9.84
C GLU A 260 11.40 -14.93 -10.48
N ALA A 261 10.29 -14.86 -11.20
CA ALA A 261 9.67 -16.01 -11.84
C ALA A 261 10.60 -16.64 -12.89
N TYR A 262 11.29 -15.83 -13.69
CA TYR A 262 12.29 -16.30 -14.66
C TYR A 262 13.38 -17.12 -13.96
N LEU A 263 13.99 -16.58 -12.89
CA LEU A 263 15.03 -17.27 -12.10
C LEU A 263 14.54 -18.56 -11.45
N ARG A 264 13.23 -18.67 -11.17
CA ARG A 264 12.60 -19.87 -10.61
C ARG A 264 12.14 -20.87 -11.68
N GLY A 265 12.48 -20.65 -12.95
CA GLY A 265 12.15 -21.56 -14.06
C GLY A 265 10.75 -21.36 -14.65
N GLY A 266 10.12 -20.21 -14.43
CA GLY A 266 8.79 -19.86 -14.96
C GLY A 266 8.73 -19.60 -16.47
N GLY A 267 9.85 -19.72 -17.20
CA GLY A 267 9.97 -19.37 -18.62
C GLY A 267 10.12 -17.85 -18.83
N GLY A 268 9.97 -17.39 -20.08
CA GLY A 268 10.14 -15.98 -20.47
C GLY A 268 11.52 -15.66 -21.04
N SER A 269 11.88 -14.38 -21.04
CA SER A 269 13.14 -13.87 -21.60
C SER A 269 14.01 -13.26 -20.50
N LEU A 270 15.27 -13.69 -20.44
CA LEU A 270 16.28 -13.15 -19.53
C LEU A 270 16.51 -11.66 -19.79
N ASP A 271 16.56 -11.27 -21.07
CA ASP A 271 16.79 -9.88 -21.47
C ASP A 271 15.66 -8.97 -20.97
N ILE A 272 14.41 -9.46 -20.99
CA ILE A 272 13.25 -8.73 -20.44
C ILE A 272 13.37 -8.59 -18.92
N ALA A 273 13.79 -9.65 -18.22
CA ALA A 273 13.97 -9.61 -16.77
C ALA A 273 15.04 -8.58 -16.37
N VAL A 274 16.19 -8.58 -17.05
CA VAL A 274 17.28 -7.63 -16.85
C VAL A 274 16.83 -6.19 -17.16
N ASP A 275 16.16 -5.98 -18.29
CA ASP A 275 15.62 -4.68 -18.70
C ASP A 275 14.65 -4.12 -17.64
N PHE A 276 13.74 -4.94 -17.11
CA PHE A 276 12.81 -4.53 -16.07
C PHE A 276 13.49 -4.06 -14.78
N ILE A 277 14.55 -4.73 -14.32
CA ILE A 277 15.33 -4.27 -13.17
C ILE A 277 16.03 -2.95 -13.48
N ASN A 278 16.65 -2.84 -14.66
CA ASN A 278 17.34 -1.63 -15.08
C ASN A 278 16.40 -0.44 -15.20
N ARG A 279 15.16 -0.63 -15.68
CA ARG A 279 14.13 0.42 -15.69
C ARG A 279 13.82 0.95 -14.29
N LEU A 280 13.78 0.09 -13.27
CA LEU A 280 13.55 0.51 -11.88
C LEU A 280 14.71 1.33 -11.34
N ARG A 281 15.95 0.87 -11.56
CA ARG A 281 17.16 1.60 -11.16
C ARG A 281 17.26 2.96 -11.85
N LEU A 282 17.13 3.00 -13.18
CA LEU A 282 17.19 4.24 -13.96
C LEU A 282 16.09 5.23 -13.56
N ARG A 283 14.85 4.76 -13.31
CA ARG A 283 13.77 5.61 -12.79
C ARG A 283 14.17 6.25 -11.46
N ALA A 284 14.88 5.51 -10.62
CA ALA A 284 15.38 5.99 -9.34
C ALA A 284 16.71 6.75 -9.42
N ASN A 285 17.14 7.19 -10.61
CA ASN A 285 18.41 7.88 -10.84
C ASN A 285 19.65 7.06 -10.42
N ASN A 286 19.52 5.73 -10.43
CA ASN A 286 20.59 4.80 -10.13
C ASN A 286 21.19 4.26 -11.43
N ASN A 287 22.41 4.71 -11.75
CA ASN A 287 23.13 4.35 -12.97
C ASN A 287 23.89 3.01 -12.88
N ASN A 288 23.83 2.32 -11.73
CA ASN A 288 24.41 0.99 -11.58
C ASN A 288 23.50 -0.04 -12.24
N THR A 289 23.44 -0.11 -13.57
CA THR A 289 22.66 -1.12 -14.27
C THR A 289 23.28 -2.52 -14.14
N ILE A 290 22.45 -3.54 -14.32
CA ILE A 290 22.84 -4.96 -14.29
C ILE A 290 22.87 -5.55 -15.69
N THR A 291 23.61 -6.63 -15.81
CA THR A 291 23.65 -7.53 -16.96
C THR A 291 23.02 -8.88 -16.63
N ALA A 292 22.90 -9.75 -17.62
CA ALA A 292 22.37 -11.11 -17.46
C ALA A 292 23.13 -11.95 -16.41
N THR A 293 24.43 -11.73 -16.23
CA THR A 293 25.25 -12.48 -15.28
C THR A 293 25.06 -12.05 -13.84
N ASP A 294 24.54 -10.84 -13.62
CA ASP A 294 24.34 -10.27 -12.28
C ASP A 294 22.97 -10.66 -11.69
N LEU A 295 22.06 -11.18 -12.53
CA LEU A 295 20.70 -11.49 -12.12
C LEU A 295 20.67 -12.76 -11.27
N ASP A 296 20.45 -12.60 -9.96
CA ASP A 296 20.25 -13.69 -9.02
C ASP A 296 19.11 -13.41 -8.01
N LEU A 297 18.75 -14.41 -7.20
CA LEU A 297 17.67 -14.31 -6.23
C LEU A 297 17.98 -13.32 -5.08
N ASP A 298 19.24 -13.19 -4.67
CA ASP A 298 19.60 -12.27 -3.59
C ASP A 298 19.54 -10.81 -4.07
N LEU A 299 19.92 -10.54 -5.32
CA LEU A 299 19.72 -9.28 -6.01
C LEU A 299 18.23 -8.92 -6.05
N ILE A 300 17.37 -9.85 -6.49
CA ILE A 300 15.92 -9.61 -6.51
C ILE A 300 15.39 -9.30 -5.10
N LEU A 301 15.83 -10.03 -4.08
CA LEU A 301 15.37 -9.79 -2.72
C LEU A 301 15.80 -8.41 -2.19
N ASN A 302 16.97 -7.93 -2.58
CA ASN A 302 17.46 -6.60 -2.23
C ASN A 302 16.73 -5.52 -3.04
N GLU A 303 16.50 -5.71 -4.34
CA GLU A 303 15.70 -4.78 -5.14
C GLU A 303 14.27 -4.64 -4.62
N ARG A 304 13.64 -5.76 -4.21
CA ARG A 304 12.32 -5.74 -3.58
C ARG A 304 12.33 -4.98 -2.25
N LEU A 305 13.42 -5.08 -1.46
CA LEU A 305 13.58 -4.28 -0.25
C LEU A 305 13.61 -2.79 -0.60
N VAL A 306 14.45 -2.38 -1.54
CA VAL A 306 14.61 -0.95 -1.88
C VAL A 306 13.37 -0.39 -2.58
N GLU A 307 12.74 -1.14 -3.47
CA GLU A 307 11.57 -0.68 -4.23
C GLU A 307 10.27 -0.65 -3.41
N LEU A 308 10.03 -1.67 -2.57
CA LEU A 308 8.72 -1.95 -1.94
C LEU A 308 8.74 -1.81 -0.41
N HIS A 309 9.77 -1.18 0.17
CA HIS A 309 9.80 -0.94 1.60
C HIS A 309 8.57 -0.14 2.07
N TRP A 310 8.05 -0.47 3.26
CA TRP A 310 6.84 0.17 3.81
C TRP A 310 5.57 0.07 2.95
N GLU A 311 5.48 -0.94 2.08
CA GLU A 311 4.27 -1.24 1.29
C GLU A 311 3.66 -2.62 1.62
N GLY A 312 4.11 -3.28 2.69
CA GLY A 312 3.48 -4.52 3.17
C GLY A 312 3.95 -5.83 2.49
N HIS A 313 4.96 -5.78 1.62
CA HIS A 313 5.43 -6.98 0.89
C HIS A 313 6.51 -7.80 1.61
N ARG A 314 7.31 -7.17 2.49
CA ARG A 314 8.58 -7.75 2.97
C ARG A 314 8.44 -9.10 3.67
N ARG A 315 7.38 -9.31 4.47
CA ARG A 315 7.17 -10.59 5.16
C ARG A 315 6.93 -11.74 4.17
N GLN A 316 6.04 -11.53 3.21
CA GLN A 316 5.72 -12.51 2.18
C GLN A 316 6.93 -12.83 1.32
N ASP A 317 7.72 -11.82 0.95
CA ASP A 317 8.98 -12.01 0.22
C ASP A 317 9.97 -12.85 1.04
N LEU A 318 10.22 -12.50 2.30
CA LEU A 318 11.13 -13.29 3.14
C LEU A 318 10.67 -14.73 3.33
N ILE A 319 9.36 -15.00 3.38
CA ILE A 319 8.84 -16.38 3.44
C ILE A 319 9.11 -17.10 2.12
N ARG A 320 8.79 -16.49 0.97
CA ARG A 320 9.00 -17.07 -0.37
C ARG A 320 10.49 -17.33 -0.67
N PHE A 321 11.38 -16.57 -0.07
CA PHE A 321 12.84 -16.73 -0.18
C PHE A 321 13.44 -17.61 0.94
N ASN A 322 12.63 -18.23 1.80
CA ASN A 322 13.10 -19.05 2.94
C ASN A 322 14.05 -18.31 3.90
N LYS A 323 13.81 -17.01 4.11
CA LYS A 323 14.60 -16.11 4.96
C LYS A 323 13.80 -15.56 6.15
N TYR A 324 12.50 -15.79 6.24
CA TYR A 324 11.66 -15.31 7.36
C TYR A 324 11.80 -16.21 8.61
N THR A 325 11.53 -17.51 8.46
CA THR A 325 11.72 -18.51 9.53
C THR A 325 13.07 -19.20 9.40
N GLY A 326 13.43 -20.01 10.39
CA GLY A 326 14.75 -20.61 10.48
C GLY A 326 15.84 -19.55 10.73
N GLY A 327 17.09 -19.98 10.59
CA GLY A 327 18.29 -19.19 10.88
C GLY A 327 19.02 -18.63 9.66
N SER A 328 18.54 -18.90 8.44
CA SER A 328 19.24 -18.56 7.19
C SER A 328 19.43 -17.06 6.97
N TYR A 329 18.58 -16.23 7.60
CA TYR A 329 18.70 -14.79 7.60
C TYR A 329 18.16 -14.21 8.90
N ASN A 330 19.05 -13.79 9.79
CA ASN A 330 18.71 -13.16 11.05
C ASN A 330 19.03 -11.67 10.96
N TRP A 331 18.00 -10.84 11.10
CA TRP A 331 18.16 -9.40 11.25
C TRP A 331 18.04 -9.00 12.71
N SER A 332 18.59 -7.84 13.02
CA SER A 332 18.57 -7.28 14.38
C SER A 332 17.14 -7.20 14.91
N TRP A 333 16.92 -7.62 16.15
CA TRP A 333 15.59 -7.73 16.79
C TRP A 333 14.63 -8.80 16.23
N LYS A 334 15.07 -9.64 15.28
CA LYS A 334 14.30 -10.84 14.91
C LYS A 334 14.12 -11.74 16.13
N GLY A 335 12.88 -12.10 16.44
CA GLY A 335 12.57 -12.96 17.60
C GLY A 335 12.91 -12.32 18.94
N ASN A 336 12.86 -10.99 19.05
CA ASN A 336 13.11 -10.24 20.28
C ASN A 336 14.53 -10.40 20.86
N SER A 337 15.53 -10.50 19.99
CA SER A 337 16.95 -10.54 20.35
C SER A 337 17.74 -9.51 19.56
N VAL A 338 18.64 -8.76 20.20
CA VAL A 338 19.45 -7.71 19.56
C VAL A 338 20.14 -8.25 18.29
N SER A 339 20.81 -9.40 18.39
CA SER A 339 21.49 -10.03 17.26
C SER A 339 20.58 -10.78 16.28
N GLY A 340 19.28 -10.89 16.61
CA GLY A 340 18.32 -11.71 15.89
C GLY A 340 18.45 -13.19 16.19
N ILE A 341 17.33 -13.89 16.35
CA ILE A 341 17.30 -15.35 16.52
C ILE A 341 16.45 -16.03 15.44
N PRO A 342 16.73 -17.32 15.15
CA PRO A 342 15.88 -18.13 14.31
C PRO A 342 14.43 -18.16 14.83
N LEU A 343 13.47 -18.10 13.91
CA LEU A 343 12.05 -18.29 14.23
C LEU A 343 11.63 -19.71 13.86
N ALA A 344 10.74 -20.31 14.66
CA ALA A 344 10.12 -21.58 14.33
C ALA A 344 9.39 -21.50 12.97
N THR A 345 9.44 -22.59 12.19
CA THR A 345 8.80 -22.68 10.86
C THR A 345 7.29 -22.44 10.92
N THR A 346 6.65 -22.71 12.05
CA THR A 346 5.23 -22.45 12.33
C THR A 346 4.86 -20.96 12.20
N ARG A 347 5.83 -20.05 12.38
CA ARG A 347 5.60 -18.59 12.27
C ARG A 347 5.44 -18.09 10.83
N SER A 348 5.66 -18.94 9.83
CA SER A 348 5.38 -18.61 8.43
C SER A 348 3.89 -18.36 8.16
N VAL A 349 2.99 -18.94 8.95
CA VAL A 349 1.54 -18.74 8.87
C VAL A 349 1.05 -18.18 10.19
N PHE A 350 0.14 -17.20 10.19
CA PHE A 350 -0.42 -16.67 11.45
C PHE A 350 -1.37 -17.70 12.11
N PRO A 351 -1.50 -17.69 13.45
CA PRO A 351 -2.52 -18.51 14.11
C PRO A 351 -3.92 -18.03 13.72
N ILE A 352 -4.87 -18.96 13.67
CA ILE A 352 -6.29 -18.61 13.65
C ILE A 352 -6.66 -18.05 15.04
N PRO A 353 -7.33 -16.89 15.14
CA PRO A 353 -7.75 -16.34 16.43
C PRO A 353 -8.60 -17.33 17.24
N SER A 354 -8.33 -17.43 18.54
CA SER A 354 -9.05 -18.34 19.45
C SER A 354 -10.57 -18.10 19.46
N ALA A 355 -11.00 -16.84 19.37
CA ALA A 355 -12.40 -16.47 19.27
C ALA A 355 -13.08 -17.01 17.99
N SER A 356 -12.35 -17.06 16.87
CA SER A 356 -12.86 -17.64 15.62
C SER A 356 -12.96 -19.16 15.72
N LEU A 357 -11.99 -19.83 16.34
CA LEU A 357 -12.03 -21.28 16.58
C LEU A 357 -13.18 -21.67 17.51
N ALA A 358 -13.44 -20.88 18.55
CA ALA A 358 -14.54 -21.12 19.48
C ALA A 358 -15.92 -20.94 18.83
N SER A 359 -16.06 -19.98 17.90
CA SER A 359 -17.34 -19.67 17.25
C SER A 359 -17.63 -20.52 16.01
N ASN A 360 -16.61 -21.08 15.36
CA ASN A 360 -16.79 -21.89 14.14
C ASN A 360 -16.07 -23.25 14.25
N PRO A 361 -16.81 -24.35 14.51
CA PRO A 361 -16.23 -25.68 14.66
C PRO A 361 -15.62 -26.26 13.37
N ASN A 362 -15.87 -25.65 12.22
CA ASN A 362 -15.23 -26.05 10.95
C ASN A 362 -13.78 -25.56 10.84
N LEU A 363 -13.37 -24.58 11.65
CA LEU A 363 -12.00 -24.08 11.64
C LEU A 363 -11.09 -25.03 12.44
N LYS A 364 -9.93 -25.33 11.86
CA LYS A 364 -8.87 -26.10 12.51
C LYS A 364 -7.63 -25.22 12.61
N GLN A 365 -6.98 -25.22 13.77
CA GLN A 365 -5.78 -24.43 13.99
C GLN A 365 -4.65 -24.85 13.02
N ASN A 366 -3.84 -23.87 12.63
CA ASN A 366 -2.62 -24.09 11.87
C ASN A 366 -1.61 -24.91 12.68
N SER A 367 -0.87 -25.79 12.02
CA SER A 367 0.07 -26.69 12.69
C SER A 367 1.11 -25.94 13.54
N GLY A 368 1.29 -26.38 14.78
CA GLY A 368 2.29 -25.88 15.72
C GLY A 368 1.93 -24.59 16.47
N TYR A 369 0.65 -24.24 16.53
CA TYR A 369 0.09 -23.20 17.38
C TYR A 369 -0.72 -23.76 18.55
#